data_AF-A0A445LAX2-F1
#
_entry.id   AF-A0A445LAX2-F1
#
_cell.length_a   1.000
_cell.length_b   1.000
_cell.length_c   1.000
_cell.angle_alpha   90.00
_cell.angle_beta   90.00
_cell.angle_gamma   90.00
#
_symmetry.space_group_name_H-M   'P 1'
#
loop_
_entity.id
_entity.type
_entity.pdbx_description
1 polymer ?
#
loop_
_entity_poly.entity_id
_entity_poly.type
_entity_poly.pdbx_seq_one_letter_code
_entity_poly.pdbx_strand_id
1 'polypeptide(L)'
;MGSAETLKGRVQHTLRRLAQNREAARKSRLRKMAYVQQLESSRLKLISPAGLGIFISSTGDQAQSMNGNGAMAFDVEYARWLEEHNRQTNELRTAINSHAGDIELRTIVDNFVTQFNDIFRLKAIAAKADSCQILSGMWKTPAERCFMWIGGFRPSELFKLLLSQLEPLVEQQMDIYSFQQSCQQAEEALSQGMDALQQSVSETLANGSPSSSGSPGNVANNMGQITMAMGKLGTLEGFLLQADNLRQRTLEVMLQILTTRQSARALLAISDYFSRLRELGSLWPSRPRE
;
A
#
# COMPACT_ATOMS: atom_id res chain seq x y z
N MET A 1 39.25 -30.88 -55.06
CA MET A 1 38.29 -31.50 -54.11
C MET A 1 38.26 -30.86 -52.71
N GLY A 2 39.33 -30.23 -52.19
CA GLY A 2 39.36 -29.71 -50.81
C GLY A 2 38.54 -28.46 -50.44
N SER A 3 37.99 -27.72 -51.40
CA SER A 3 37.22 -26.48 -51.14
C SER A 3 35.73 -26.74 -50.83
N ALA A 4 35.17 -27.84 -51.37
CA ALA A 4 33.78 -28.23 -51.11
C ALA A 4 33.59 -28.88 -49.72
N GLU A 5 34.59 -29.62 -49.24
CA GLU A 5 34.56 -30.27 -47.92
C GLU A 5 34.68 -29.27 -46.76
N THR A 6 35.49 -28.21 -46.93
CA THR A 6 35.63 -27.13 -45.96
C THR A 6 34.36 -26.27 -45.83
N LEU A 7 33.66 -26.02 -46.95
CA LEU A 7 32.36 -25.32 -46.94
C LEU A 7 31.28 -26.17 -46.24
N LYS A 8 31.24 -27.48 -46.53
CA LYS A 8 30.30 -28.43 -45.93
C LYS A 8 30.48 -28.54 -44.41
N GLY A 9 31.73 -28.58 -43.93
CA GLY A 9 32.03 -28.56 -42.49
C GLY A 9 31.59 -27.27 -41.79
N ARG A 10 31.75 -26.11 -42.44
CA ARG A 10 31.35 -24.80 -41.88
C ARG A 10 29.83 -24.64 -41.81
N VAL A 11 29.09 -25.16 -42.80
CA VAL A 11 27.62 -25.21 -42.79
C VAL A 11 27.12 -26.16 -41.69
N GLN A 12 27.72 -27.33 -41.55
CA GLN A 12 27.35 -28.32 -40.53
C GLN A 12 27.60 -27.80 -39.10
N HIS A 13 28.69 -27.07 -38.89
CA HIS A 13 28.97 -26.37 -37.63
C HIS A 13 27.91 -25.29 -37.32
N THR A 14 27.51 -24.51 -38.33
CA THR A 14 26.51 -23.45 -38.19
C THR A 14 25.11 -24.02 -37.87
N LEU A 15 24.72 -25.11 -38.53
CA LEU A 15 23.46 -25.82 -38.26
C LEU A 15 23.41 -26.39 -36.84
N ARG A 16 24.53 -26.96 -36.36
CA ARG A 16 24.64 -27.48 -34.98
C ARG A 16 24.46 -26.35 -33.95
N ARG A 17 25.06 -25.18 -34.20
CA ARG A 17 24.95 -24.01 -33.32
C ARG A 17 23.53 -23.44 -33.29
N LEU A 18 22.84 -23.41 -34.44
CA LEU A 18 21.43 -22.99 -34.53
C LEU A 18 20.49 -23.97 -33.79
N ALA A 19 20.74 -25.27 -33.90
CA ALA A 19 19.98 -26.28 -33.17
C ALA A 19 20.14 -26.11 -31.64
N GLN A 20 21.38 -25.91 -31.16
CA GLN A 20 21.66 -25.65 -29.75
C GLN A 20 21.00 -24.34 -29.26
N ASN A 21 21.02 -23.28 -30.06
CA ASN A 21 20.37 -22.02 -29.70
C ASN A 21 18.84 -22.17 -29.60
N ARG A 22 18.22 -22.90 -30.54
CA ARG A 22 16.79 -23.23 -30.48
C ARG A 22 16.42 -24.04 -29.23
N GLU A 23 17.26 -24.99 -28.85
CA GLU A 23 17.04 -25.79 -27.64
C GLU A 23 17.25 -24.97 -26.36
N ALA A 24 18.26 -24.11 -26.32
CA ALA A 24 18.50 -23.18 -25.22
C ALA A 24 17.33 -22.19 -25.05
N ALA A 25 16.79 -21.66 -26.15
CA ALA A 25 15.62 -20.80 -26.12
C ALA A 25 14.36 -21.52 -25.60
N ARG A 26 14.13 -22.78 -25.99
CA ARG A 26 13.03 -23.60 -25.44
C ARG A 26 13.20 -23.84 -23.94
N LYS A 27 14.40 -24.22 -23.49
CA LYS A 27 14.70 -24.44 -22.05
C LYS A 27 14.59 -23.14 -21.23
N SER A 28 14.94 -21.99 -21.81
CA SER A 28 14.75 -20.68 -21.17
C SER A 28 13.26 -20.35 -21.01
N ARG A 29 12.47 -20.54 -22.07
CA ARG A 29 11.01 -20.33 -22.02
C ARG A 29 10.33 -21.21 -20.98
N LEU A 30 10.68 -22.50 -20.93
CA LEU A 30 10.12 -23.42 -19.93
C LEU A 30 10.47 -23.01 -18.49
N ARG A 31 11.72 -22.60 -18.24
CA ARG A 31 12.12 -22.07 -16.92
C ARG A 31 11.37 -20.80 -16.55
N LYS A 32 11.17 -19.89 -17.50
CA LYS A 32 10.38 -18.67 -17.28
C LYS A 32 8.91 -19.00 -16.99
N MET A 33 8.31 -19.94 -17.72
CA MET A 33 6.92 -20.37 -17.45
C MET A 33 6.78 -21.05 -16.08
N ALA A 34 7.70 -21.93 -15.70
CA ALA A 34 7.69 -22.56 -14.38
C ALA A 34 7.85 -21.53 -13.25
N TYR A 35 8.72 -20.52 -13.43
CA TYR A 35 8.88 -19.44 -12.47
C TYR A 35 7.63 -18.57 -12.34
N VAL A 36 6.98 -18.22 -13.46
CA VAL A 36 5.70 -17.50 -13.46
C VAL A 36 4.60 -18.32 -12.77
N GLN A 37 4.51 -19.62 -13.05
CA GLN A 37 3.55 -20.52 -12.40
C GLN A 37 3.84 -20.66 -10.89
N GLN A 38 5.11 -20.64 -10.48
CA GLN A 38 5.49 -20.61 -9.07
C GLN A 38 5.10 -19.28 -8.38
N LEU A 39 5.24 -18.15 -9.08
CA LEU A 39 4.77 -16.85 -8.58
C LEU A 39 3.24 -16.80 -8.47
N GLU A 40 2.52 -17.32 -9.46
CA GLU A 40 1.05 -17.41 -9.44
C GLU A 40 0.54 -18.32 -8.32
N SER A 41 1.18 -19.49 -8.13
CA SER A 41 0.83 -20.38 -7.02
C SER A 41 1.19 -19.81 -5.64
N SER A 42 2.27 -19.03 -5.53
CA SER A 42 2.63 -18.31 -4.30
C SER A 42 1.63 -17.18 -4.01
N ARG A 43 1.20 -16.45 -5.04
CA ARG A 43 0.13 -15.45 -4.95
C ARG A 43 -1.18 -16.10 -4.51
N LEU A 44 -1.55 -17.25 -5.05
CA LEU A 44 -2.77 -17.98 -4.64
C LEU A 44 -2.69 -18.53 -3.21
N LYS A 45 -1.50 -18.91 -2.73
CA LYS A 45 -1.30 -19.29 -1.31
C LYS A 45 -1.37 -18.10 -0.35
N LEU A 46 -1.05 -16.89 -0.81
CA LEU A 46 -1.27 -15.66 -0.05
C LEU A 46 -2.74 -15.21 -0.07
N ILE A 47 -3.49 -15.59 -1.10
CA ILE A 47 -4.91 -15.23 -1.27
C ILE A 47 -5.87 -16.30 -0.70
N SER A 48 -5.42 -17.55 -0.51
CA SER A 48 -6.21 -18.60 0.11
C SER A 48 -5.98 -18.62 1.63
N PRO A 49 -7.01 -18.45 2.47
CA PRO A 49 -6.88 -18.60 3.91
C PRO A 49 -6.61 -20.09 4.20
N ALA A 50 -5.34 -20.44 4.40
CA ALA A 50 -4.98 -21.80 4.75
C ALA A 50 -5.55 -22.17 6.13
N GLY A 51 -6.66 -22.91 6.10
CA GLY A 51 -6.79 -24.18 6.82
C GLY A 51 -7.06 -24.11 8.32
N LEU A 52 -8.33 -24.29 8.67
CA LEU A 52 -8.87 -24.65 9.99
C LEU A 52 -8.13 -25.81 10.69
N GLY A 53 -8.11 -25.75 12.02
CA GLY A 53 -7.73 -26.86 12.92
C GLY A 53 -8.28 -26.73 14.35
N ILE A 54 -9.61 -26.92 14.51
CA ILE A 54 -10.31 -27.74 15.52
C ILE A 54 -10.14 -27.51 17.05
N PHE A 55 -11.30 -27.19 17.69
CA PHE A 55 -11.77 -27.44 19.08
C PHE A 55 -11.07 -26.71 20.26
N ILE A 56 -11.76 -26.12 21.25
CA ILE A 56 -12.85 -26.64 22.11
C ILE A 56 -13.76 -25.49 22.57
N SER A 57 -15.08 -25.71 22.54
CA SER A 57 -16.05 -24.95 23.33
C SER A 57 -15.93 -25.32 24.81
N SER A 58 -15.66 -24.35 25.69
CA SER A 58 -16.11 -24.40 27.08
C SER A 58 -16.00 -23.05 27.78
N THR A 59 -17.14 -22.67 28.37
CA THR A 59 -17.31 -21.91 29.62
C THR A 59 -16.83 -20.46 29.69
N GLY A 60 -17.84 -19.58 29.62
CA GLY A 60 -18.04 -18.35 30.40
C GLY A 60 -16.83 -17.68 31.03
N ASP A 61 -16.62 -16.42 30.66
CA ASP A 61 -16.69 -15.35 31.65
C ASP A 61 -17.04 -14.01 31.00
N GLN A 62 -17.81 -13.23 31.73
CA GLN A 62 -18.17 -11.85 31.40
C GLN A 62 -16.88 -11.01 31.28
N ALA A 63 -16.52 -10.64 30.05
CA ALA A 63 -15.67 -9.48 29.83
C ALA A 63 -16.55 -8.40 29.18
N GLN A 64 -16.82 -7.37 29.97
CA GLN A 64 -17.51 -6.16 29.54
C GLN A 64 -16.90 -5.62 28.24
N SER A 65 -17.78 -5.25 27.32
CA SER A 65 -17.50 -4.59 26.05
C SER A 65 -16.53 -3.40 26.21
N MET A 66 -15.27 -3.59 25.82
CA MET A 66 -14.28 -2.54 25.58
C MET A 66 -14.23 -2.10 24.10
N ASN A 67 -15.24 -2.44 23.30
CA ASN A 67 -15.23 -2.21 21.85
C ASN A 67 -15.28 -0.72 21.42
N GLY A 68 -15.47 0.23 22.35
CA GLY A 68 -15.46 1.68 22.05
C GLY A 68 -14.14 2.39 22.30
N ASN A 69 -13.16 1.77 22.99
CA ASN A 69 -11.93 2.45 23.42
C ASN A 69 -10.80 2.44 22.38
N GLY A 70 -10.77 1.45 21.48
CA GLY A 70 -9.73 1.34 20.46
C GLY A 70 -9.70 2.54 19.51
N ALA A 71 -10.88 3.13 19.30
CA ALA A 71 -11.05 4.29 18.45
C ALA A 71 -10.34 5.54 18.96
N MET A 72 -10.63 5.90 20.20
CA MET A 72 -10.00 7.02 20.88
C MET A 72 -8.51 6.77 21.13
N ALA A 73 -8.11 5.52 21.31
CA ALA A 73 -6.71 5.16 21.47
C ALA A 73 -5.88 5.48 20.21
N PHE A 74 -6.37 5.14 19.02
CA PHE A 74 -5.64 5.47 17.78
C PHE A 74 -5.53 6.98 17.56
N ASP A 75 -6.60 7.74 17.79
CA ASP A 75 -6.60 9.20 17.59
C ASP A 75 -5.57 9.89 18.51
N VAL A 76 -5.45 9.43 19.76
CA VAL A 76 -4.45 9.94 20.71
C VAL A 76 -3.02 9.58 20.29
N GLU A 77 -2.79 8.33 19.87
CA GLU A 77 -1.47 7.90 19.38
C GLU A 77 -1.09 8.62 18.07
N TYR A 78 -2.06 8.86 17.19
CA TYR A 78 -1.85 9.63 15.96
C TYR A 78 -1.48 11.08 16.27
N ALA A 79 -2.17 11.72 17.21
CA ALA A 79 -1.85 13.09 17.63
C ALA A 79 -0.42 13.19 18.17
N ARG A 80 0.00 12.23 19.02
CA ARG A 80 1.38 12.17 19.53
C ARG A 80 2.40 11.93 18.43
N TRP A 81 2.13 10.98 17.53
CA TRP A 81 2.97 10.73 16.36
C TRP A 81 3.14 11.99 15.52
N LEU A 82 2.07 12.78 15.41
CA LEU A 82 2.07 13.98 14.61
C LEU A 82 2.85 15.14 15.25
N GLU A 83 2.78 15.30 16.56
CA GLU A 83 3.63 16.24 17.30
C GLU A 83 5.11 15.93 17.05
N GLU A 84 5.49 14.65 17.16
CA GLU A 84 6.85 14.20 16.87
C GLU A 84 7.22 14.40 15.40
N HIS A 85 6.29 14.16 14.47
CA HIS A 85 6.49 14.45 13.04
C HIS A 85 6.86 15.92 12.83
N ASN A 86 6.08 16.83 13.41
CA ASN A 86 6.31 18.26 13.29
C ASN A 86 7.66 18.68 13.91
N ARG A 87 8.02 18.09 15.04
CA ARG A 87 9.33 18.31 15.68
C ARG A 87 10.47 17.90 14.74
N GLN A 88 10.41 16.69 14.17
CA GLN A 88 11.41 16.20 13.22
C GLN A 88 11.43 17.02 11.93
N THR A 89 10.28 17.47 11.40
CA THR A 89 10.23 18.35 10.23
C THR A 89 10.97 19.67 10.47
N ASN A 90 10.83 20.25 11.67
CA ASN A 90 11.54 21.47 12.05
C ASN A 90 13.06 21.24 12.23
N GLU A 91 13.45 20.11 12.80
CA GLU A 91 14.85 19.69 12.90
C GLU A 91 15.49 19.54 11.52
N LEU A 92 14.83 18.80 10.61
CA LEU A 92 15.26 18.61 9.23
C LEU A 92 15.36 19.92 8.46
N ARG A 93 14.38 20.80 8.59
CA ARG A 93 14.41 22.15 7.99
C ARG A 93 15.61 22.95 8.50
N THR A 94 15.86 22.91 9.80
CA THR A 94 16.99 23.63 10.41
C THR A 94 18.32 23.09 9.89
N ALA A 95 18.50 21.77 9.85
CA ALA A 95 19.70 21.11 9.32
C ALA A 95 19.94 21.42 7.84
N ILE A 96 18.89 21.46 7.02
CA ILE A 96 19.00 21.86 5.60
C ILE A 96 19.45 23.32 5.49
N ASN A 97 18.85 24.23 6.26
CA ASN A 97 19.15 25.67 6.22
C ASN A 97 20.55 26.00 6.76
N SER A 98 21.02 25.27 7.78
CA SER A 98 22.37 25.42 8.33
C SER A 98 23.45 24.74 7.48
N HIS A 99 23.07 24.11 6.36
CA HIS A 99 23.97 23.34 5.50
C HIS A 99 24.68 22.21 6.25
N ALA A 100 23.94 21.48 7.09
CA ALA A 100 24.42 20.30 7.80
C ALA A 100 25.16 19.32 6.88
N GLY A 101 26.14 18.64 7.47
CA GLY A 101 26.92 17.61 6.79
C GLY A 101 26.08 16.37 6.49
N ASP A 102 26.53 15.58 5.51
CA ASP A 102 25.76 14.41 5.04
C ASP A 102 25.57 13.33 6.12
N ILE A 103 26.48 13.23 7.10
CA ILE A 103 26.34 12.30 8.23
C ILE A 103 25.16 12.71 9.12
N GLU A 104 25.07 14.00 9.46
CA GLU A 104 23.99 14.54 10.28
C GLU A 104 22.64 14.43 9.54
N LEU A 105 22.60 14.80 8.27
CA LEU A 105 21.40 14.64 7.43
C LEU A 105 20.97 13.18 7.34
N ARG A 106 21.91 12.22 7.24
CA ARG A 106 21.59 10.80 7.22
C ARG A 106 20.90 10.37 8.50
N THR A 107 21.42 10.76 9.66
CA THR A 107 20.79 10.45 10.96
C THR A 107 19.37 11.00 11.04
N ILE A 108 19.14 12.25 10.60
CA ILE A 108 17.79 12.85 10.61
C ILE A 108 16.85 12.11 9.64
N VAL A 109 17.34 11.76 8.43
CA VAL A 109 16.57 10.98 7.44
C VAL A 109 16.20 9.59 7.99
N ASP A 110 17.12 8.90 8.65
CA ASP A 110 16.88 7.56 9.22
C ASP A 110 15.86 7.62 10.37
N ASN A 111 15.89 8.68 11.18
CA ASN A 111 14.88 8.94 12.21
C ASN A 111 13.49 9.15 11.59
N PHE A 112 13.40 9.90 10.49
CA PHE A 112 12.17 10.10 9.74
C PHE A 112 11.61 8.78 9.20
N VAL A 113 12.46 7.91 8.65
CA VAL A 113 12.02 6.59 8.14
C VAL A 113 11.46 5.73 9.26
N THR A 114 12.13 5.69 10.41
CA THR A 114 11.64 4.99 11.60
C THR A 114 10.27 5.53 12.02
N GLN A 115 10.11 6.85 12.01
CA GLN A 115 8.87 7.52 12.40
C GLN A 115 7.72 7.24 11.42
N PHE A 116 7.97 7.17 10.10
CA PHE A 116 6.99 6.69 9.13
C PHE A 116 6.58 5.23 9.36
N ASN A 117 7.53 4.36 9.71
CA ASN A 117 7.22 2.96 10.03
C ASN A 117 6.31 2.82 11.26
N ASP A 118 6.49 3.69 12.25
CA ASP A 118 5.66 3.70 13.45
C ASP A 118 4.18 3.99 13.15
N ILE A 119 3.86 4.93 12.26
CA ILE A 119 2.45 5.20 11.93
C ILE A 119 1.80 4.02 11.21
N PHE A 120 2.52 3.32 10.33
CA PHE A 120 1.99 2.12 9.68
C PHE A 120 1.74 0.99 10.69
N ARG A 121 2.63 0.83 11.69
CA ARG A 121 2.43 -0.11 12.79
C ARG A 121 1.21 0.25 13.65
N LEU A 122 1.06 1.52 14.03
CA LEU A 122 -0.10 2.00 14.79
C LEU A 122 -1.41 1.76 14.02
N LYS A 123 -1.41 2.06 12.71
CA LYS A 123 -2.56 1.80 11.84
C LYS A 123 -2.88 0.32 11.71
N ALA A 124 -1.88 -0.55 11.61
CA ALA A 124 -2.10 -2.00 11.55
C ALA A 124 -2.78 -2.53 12.82
N ILE A 125 -2.35 -2.08 13.99
CA ILE A 125 -2.97 -2.43 15.28
C ILE A 125 -4.43 -1.95 15.31
N ALA A 126 -4.67 -0.70 14.92
CA ALA A 126 -6.00 -0.13 14.93
C ALA A 126 -6.93 -0.74 13.87
N ALA A 127 -6.41 -1.10 12.68
CA ALA A 127 -7.17 -1.75 11.62
C ALA A 127 -7.64 -3.16 12.00
N LYS A 128 -6.85 -3.87 12.81
CA LYS A 128 -7.22 -5.17 13.38
C LYS A 128 -8.37 -5.05 14.39
N ALA A 129 -8.46 -3.91 15.09
CA ALA A 129 -9.56 -3.63 16.00
C ALA A 129 -10.81 -3.15 15.25
N ASP A 130 -10.65 -2.17 14.35
CA ASP A 130 -11.69 -1.62 13.50
C ASP A 130 -11.11 -0.99 12.22
N SER A 131 -11.15 -1.76 11.12
CA SER A 131 -10.70 -1.31 9.80
C SER A 131 -11.58 -0.20 9.22
N CYS A 132 -12.89 -0.21 9.52
CA CYS A 132 -13.83 0.81 9.05
C CYS A 132 -13.48 2.17 9.65
N GLN A 133 -13.08 2.21 10.93
CA GLN A 133 -12.65 3.44 11.56
C GLN A 133 -11.40 4.02 10.89
N ILE A 134 -10.38 3.20 10.60
CA ILE A 134 -9.18 3.69 9.92
C ILE A 134 -9.49 4.21 8.51
N LEU A 135 -10.36 3.50 7.78
CA LEU A 135 -10.83 3.90 6.44
C LEU A 135 -11.66 5.18 6.46
N SER A 136 -12.45 5.41 7.52
CA SER A 136 -13.27 6.63 7.66
C SER A 136 -12.43 7.91 7.68
N GLY A 137 -11.15 7.82 8.07
CA GLY A 137 -10.25 8.96 8.14
C GLY A 137 -10.63 9.99 9.20
N MET A 138 -11.44 9.62 10.20
CA MET A 138 -11.92 10.54 11.24
C MET A 138 -10.79 11.19 12.05
N TRP A 139 -9.64 10.50 12.13
CA TRP A 139 -8.37 10.97 12.69
C TRP A 139 -7.68 12.10 11.90
N LYS A 140 -8.21 12.48 10.72
CA LYS A 140 -7.76 13.60 9.90
C LYS A 140 -8.82 14.69 9.75
N THR A 141 -8.39 15.89 9.35
CA THR A 141 -9.30 16.98 8.98
C THR A 141 -10.17 16.60 7.78
N PRO A 142 -11.38 17.19 7.62
CA PRO A 142 -12.23 16.91 6.46
C PRO A 142 -11.54 17.16 5.11
N ALA A 143 -10.70 18.20 5.00
CA ALA A 143 -9.96 18.49 3.78
C ALA A 143 -8.91 17.41 3.47
N GLU A 144 -8.15 16.95 4.48
CA GLU A 144 -7.19 15.86 4.30
C GLU A 144 -7.87 14.56 3.82
N ARG A 145 -9.09 14.27 4.29
CA ARG A 145 -9.84 13.06 3.89
C ARG A 145 -10.17 13.01 2.40
N CYS A 146 -10.33 14.16 1.75
CA CYS A 146 -10.58 14.21 0.30
C CYS A 146 -9.42 13.64 -0.54
N PHE A 147 -8.22 13.57 0.03
CA PHE A 147 -7.01 13.07 -0.63
C PHE A 147 -6.59 11.68 -0.12
N MET A 148 -7.42 11.04 0.70
CA MET A 148 -7.16 9.70 1.19
C MET A 148 -7.51 8.64 0.13
N TRP A 149 -6.65 7.64 0.04
CA TRP A 149 -6.81 6.43 -0.75
C TRP A 149 -6.54 5.26 0.19
N ILE A 150 -7.49 4.34 0.41
CA ILE A 150 -7.32 3.14 1.28
C ILE A 150 -6.54 3.47 2.58
N GLY A 151 -7.13 4.33 3.42
CA GLY A 151 -6.61 4.67 4.75
C GLY A 151 -5.39 5.59 4.81
N GLY A 152 -4.89 6.15 3.70
CA GLY A 152 -3.73 7.06 3.73
C GLY A 152 -3.53 7.79 2.41
N PHE A 153 -2.33 8.32 2.15
CA PHE A 153 -2.03 8.98 0.87
C PHE A 153 -1.87 7.96 -0.26
N ARG A 154 -2.06 8.36 -1.51
CA ARG A 154 -1.73 7.52 -2.67
C ARG A 154 -0.23 7.68 -3.02
N PRO A 155 0.59 6.63 -2.97
CA PRO A 155 2.04 6.79 -3.12
C PRO A 155 2.49 7.42 -4.45
N SER A 156 1.79 7.18 -5.56
CA SER A 156 2.07 7.77 -6.87
C SER A 156 1.99 9.31 -6.87
N GLU A 157 1.24 9.90 -5.96
CA GLU A 157 1.15 11.37 -5.78
C GLU A 157 2.45 11.94 -5.18
N LEU A 158 3.20 11.16 -4.38
CA LEU A 158 4.49 11.61 -3.86
C LEU A 158 5.50 11.82 -5.00
N PHE A 159 5.51 10.94 -6.01
CA PHE A 159 6.40 11.11 -7.16
C PHE A 159 6.08 12.38 -7.93
N LYS A 160 4.79 12.71 -8.12
CA LYS A 160 4.38 13.96 -8.79
C LYS A 160 4.88 15.19 -8.01
N LEU A 161 4.77 15.15 -6.69
CA LEU A 161 5.25 16.21 -5.82
C LEU A 161 6.78 16.37 -5.94
N LEU A 162 7.52 15.27 -5.91
CA LEU A 162 8.97 15.28 -5.84
C LEU A 162 9.67 15.50 -7.17
N LEU A 163 9.13 14.99 -8.28
CA LEU A 163 9.68 15.22 -9.62
C LEU A 163 9.72 16.71 -9.97
N SER A 164 8.80 17.51 -9.42
CA SER A 164 8.80 18.97 -9.58
C SER A 164 9.86 19.70 -8.74
N GLN A 165 10.40 19.05 -7.70
CA GLN A 165 11.25 19.68 -6.68
C GLN A 165 12.71 19.18 -6.72
N LEU A 166 12.97 18.06 -7.39
CA LEU A 166 14.28 17.41 -7.43
C LEU A 166 14.90 17.50 -8.84
N GLU A 167 15.50 18.66 -9.17
CA GLU A 167 16.32 18.83 -10.38
C GLU A 167 17.83 18.70 -10.08
N PRO A 168 18.66 18.13 -10.99
CA PRO A 168 18.35 17.15 -12.04
C PRO A 168 18.69 15.72 -11.58
N LEU A 169 17.72 14.80 -11.62
CA LEU A 169 17.90 13.36 -11.34
C LEU A 169 18.33 12.55 -12.58
N VAL A 170 19.14 13.12 -13.48
CA VAL A 170 19.36 12.61 -14.84
C VAL A 170 19.83 11.14 -14.87
N GLU A 171 20.70 10.72 -13.95
CA GLU A 171 21.22 9.35 -13.93
C GLU A 171 20.22 8.32 -13.40
N GLN A 172 19.23 8.74 -12.62
CA GLN A 172 18.31 7.84 -11.90
C GLN A 172 16.85 7.96 -12.37
N GLN A 173 16.59 8.81 -13.37
CA GLN A 173 15.24 9.06 -13.89
C GLN A 173 14.55 7.78 -14.36
N MET A 174 15.26 6.89 -15.07
CA MET A 174 14.66 5.64 -15.57
C MET A 174 14.20 4.71 -14.44
N ASP A 175 14.98 4.62 -13.36
CA ASP A 175 14.62 3.81 -12.18
C ASP A 175 13.41 4.39 -11.47
N ILE A 176 13.36 5.72 -11.33
CA ILE A 176 12.23 6.43 -10.72
C ILE A 176 10.95 6.24 -11.54
N TYR A 177 11.01 6.39 -12.87
CA TYR A 177 9.84 6.19 -13.74
C TYR A 177 9.36 4.73 -13.74
N SER A 178 10.27 3.77 -13.83
CA SER A 178 9.96 2.34 -13.75
C SER A 178 9.27 2.01 -12.41
N PHE A 179 9.81 2.53 -11.31
CA PHE A 179 9.26 2.30 -9.99
C PHE A 179 7.90 2.99 -9.80
N GLN A 180 7.74 4.22 -10.29
CA GLN A 180 6.46 4.92 -10.29
C GLN A 180 5.39 4.14 -11.04
N GLN A 181 5.71 3.58 -12.22
CA GLN A 181 4.77 2.76 -12.99
C GLN A 181 4.39 1.48 -12.23
N SER A 182 5.37 0.80 -11.62
CA SER A 182 5.09 -0.37 -10.78
C SER A 182 4.19 -0.02 -9.59
N CYS A 183 4.37 1.16 -9.00
CA CYS A 183 3.55 1.64 -7.90
C CYS A 183 2.10 1.89 -8.35
N GLN A 184 1.92 2.55 -9.49
CA GLN A 184 0.58 2.80 -10.07
C GLN A 184 -0.17 1.50 -10.37
N GLN A 185 0.51 0.49 -10.93
CA GLN A 185 -0.11 -0.81 -11.18
C GLN A 185 -0.58 -1.50 -9.89
N ALA A 186 0.21 -1.42 -8.82
CA ALA A 186 -0.19 -1.94 -7.51
C ALA A 186 -1.36 -1.16 -6.91
N GLU A 187 -1.38 0.17 -7.05
CA GLU A 187 -2.49 1.02 -6.62
C GLU A 187 -3.78 0.71 -7.36
N GLU A 188 -3.71 0.51 -8.67
CA GLU A 188 -4.85 0.14 -9.51
C GLU A 188 -5.40 -1.23 -9.12
N ALA A 189 -4.53 -2.23 -8.93
CA ALA A 189 -4.96 -3.56 -8.49
C ALA A 189 -5.66 -3.53 -7.12
N LEU A 190 -5.13 -2.76 -6.16
CA LEU A 190 -5.75 -2.60 -4.85
C LEU A 190 -7.09 -1.84 -4.93
N SER A 191 -7.17 -0.80 -5.76
CA SER A 191 -8.40 -0.04 -5.97
C SER A 191 -9.49 -0.91 -6.58
N GLN A 192 -9.17 -1.67 -7.64
CA GLN A 192 -10.10 -2.62 -8.28
C GLN A 192 -10.57 -3.69 -7.29
N GLY A 193 -9.68 -4.20 -6.44
CA GLY A 193 -10.06 -5.16 -5.40
C GLY A 193 -11.02 -4.56 -4.37
N MET A 194 -10.80 -3.30 -3.97
CA MET A 194 -11.69 -2.57 -3.06
C MET A 194 -13.07 -2.32 -3.70
N ASP A 195 -13.11 -1.94 -4.97
CA ASP A 195 -14.35 -1.71 -5.71
C ASP A 195 -15.14 -3.02 -5.84
N ALA A 196 -14.47 -4.13 -6.18
CA ALA A 196 -15.09 -5.46 -6.23
C ALA A 196 -15.64 -5.91 -4.87
N LEU A 197 -14.94 -5.60 -3.77
CA LEU A 197 -15.43 -5.87 -2.43
C LEU A 197 -16.70 -5.06 -2.13
N GLN A 198 -16.70 -3.76 -2.43
CA GLN A 198 -17.86 -2.89 -2.21
C GLN A 198 -19.07 -3.35 -3.02
N GLN A 199 -18.87 -3.70 -4.29
CA GLN A 199 -19.90 -4.28 -5.15
C GLN A 199 -20.43 -5.59 -4.56
N SER A 200 -19.55 -6.49 -4.14
CA SER A 200 -19.91 -7.78 -3.55
C SER A 200 -20.71 -7.64 -2.25
N VAL A 201 -20.40 -6.65 -1.41
CA VAL A 201 -21.19 -6.30 -0.22
C VAL A 201 -22.57 -5.77 -0.63
N SER A 202 -22.61 -4.82 -1.58
CA SER A 202 -23.86 -4.23 -2.09
C SER A 202 -24.79 -5.29 -2.67
N GLU A 203 -24.27 -6.22 -3.48
CA GLU A 203 -25.04 -7.33 -4.06
C GLU A 203 -25.59 -8.27 -2.99
N THR A 204 -24.79 -8.60 -1.96
CA THR A 204 -25.27 -9.42 -0.85
C THR A 204 -26.42 -8.78 -0.09
N LEU A 205 -26.38 -7.46 0.10
CA LEU A 205 -27.45 -6.71 0.76
C LEU A 205 -28.69 -6.55 -0.14
N ALA A 206 -28.49 -6.30 -1.45
CA ALA A 206 -29.57 -6.12 -2.42
C ALA A 206 -30.33 -7.43 -2.73
N ASN A 207 -29.67 -8.59 -2.60
CA ASN A 207 -30.30 -9.89 -2.74
C ASN A 207 -31.26 -10.24 -1.57
N GLY A 208 -31.40 -9.36 -0.59
CA GLY A 208 -32.47 -9.36 0.41
C GLY A 208 -33.80 -9.02 -0.22
N SER A 209 -34.59 -10.04 -0.53
CA SER A 209 -35.91 -9.87 -1.15
C SER A 209 -36.76 -8.84 -0.39
N PRO A 210 -37.26 -7.79 -1.07
CA PRO A 210 -38.41 -7.05 -0.59
C PRO A 210 -39.66 -7.87 -0.94
N SER A 211 -40.50 -8.17 0.07
CA SER A 211 -41.83 -8.83 -0.01
C SER A 211 -41.81 -10.35 -0.28
N SER A 212 -42.26 -11.18 0.66
CA SER A 212 -43.71 -11.33 0.94
C SER A 212 -44.07 -11.21 2.42
N SER A 213 -45.30 -10.73 2.62
CA SER A 213 -45.93 -10.36 3.88
C SER A 213 -45.93 -11.46 4.94
N GLY A 214 -45.57 -11.09 6.17
CA GLY A 214 -46.15 -11.66 7.39
C GLY A 214 -45.51 -12.91 8.00
N SER A 215 -44.42 -13.46 7.44
CA SER A 215 -43.81 -14.67 8.01
C SER A 215 -42.57 -14.36 8.87
N PRO A 216 -42.44 -14.92 10.09
CA PRO A 216 -41.25 -14.78 10.96
C PRO A 216 -39.92 -15.18 10.32
N GLY A 217 -39.95 -15.91 9.20
CA GLY A 217 -38.77 -16.32 8.44
C GLY A 217 -38.01 -15.19 7.74
N ASN A 218 -38.59 -14.00 7.57
CA ASN A 218 -37.93 -12.88 6.89
C ASN A 218 -36.78 -12.25 7.69
N VAL A 219 -36.88 -12.22 9.03
CA VAL A 219 -35.82 -11.65 9.89
C VAL A 219 -34.56 -12.52 9.85
N ALA A 220 -34.73 -13.84 9.84
CA ALA A 220 -33.61 -14.78 9.75
C ALA A 220 -32.85 -14.67 8.42
N ASN A 221 -33.56 -14.46 7.30
CA ASN A 221 -32.94 -14.27 5.99
C ASN A 221 -32.15 -12.96 5.88
N ASN A 222 -32.73 -11.85 6.36
CA ASN A 222 -32.04 -10.55 6.39
C ASN A 222 -30.80 -10.61 7.29
N MET A 223 -30.91 -11.25 8.45
CA MET A 223 -29.78 -11.41 9.37
C MET A 223 -28.66 -12.24 8.73
N GLY A 224 -28.99 -13.30 8.01
CA GLY A 224 -28.01 -14.10 7.26
C GLY A 224 -27.23 -13.27 6.23
N GLN A 225 -27.90 -12.39 5.50
CA GLN A 225 -27.26 -11.50 4.52
C GLN A 225 -26.38 -10.44 5.18
N ILE A 226 -26.84 -9.86 6.28
CA ILE A 226 -26.02 -8.94 7.09
C ILE A 226 -24.77 -9.67 7.59
N THR A 227 -24.88 -10.90 8.11
CA THR A 227 -23.73 -11.70 8.53
C THR A 227 -22.76 -11.98 7.38
N MET A 228 -23.27 -12.29 6.18
CA MET A 228 -22.43 -12.48 4.99
C MET A 228 -21.71 -11.18 4.58
N ALA A 229 -22.42 -10.05 4.57
CA ALA A 229 -21.86 -8.74 4.26
C ALA A 229 -20.78 -8.33 5.29
N MET A 230 -21.02 -8.58 6.58
CA MET A 230 -20.03 -8.37 7.64
C MET A 230 -18.78 -9.24 7.42
N GLY A 231 -18.96 -10.51 7.06
CA GLY A 231 -17.84 -11.40 6.73
C GLY A 231 -16.99 -10.88 5.56
N LYS A 232 -17.62 -10.32 4.52
CA LYS A 232 -16.92 -9.67 3.41
C LYS A 232 -16.17 -8.41 3.88
N LEU A 233 -16.80 -7.55 4.66
CA LEU A 233 -16.16 -6.36 5.25
C LEU A 233 -14.96 -6.71 6.14
N GLY A 234 -14.91 -7.91 6.71
CA GLY A 234 -13.73 -8.42 7.41
C GLY A 234 -12.45 -8.45 6.57
N THR A 235 -12.54 -8.39 5.24
CA THR A 235 -11.37 -8.33 4.33
C THR A 235 -10.73 -6.93 4.23
N LEU A 236 -11.39 -5.88 4.75
CA LEU A 236 -10.91 -4.50 4.70
C LEU A 236 -9.55 -4.30 5.38
N GLU A 237 -9.29 -5.02 6.48
CA GLU A 237 -7.99 -5.02 7.15
C GLU A 237 -6.87 -5.38 6.17
N GLY A 238 -7.07 -6.42 5.35
CA GLY A 238 -6.10 -6.87 4.36
C GLY A 238 -5.80 -5.81 3.29
N PHE A 239 -6.79 -5.03 2.87
CA PHE A 239 -6.59 -3.91 1.93
C PHE A 239 -5.79 -2.77 2.56
N LEU A 240 -6.12 -2.40 3.81
CA LEU A 240 -5.37 -1.38 4.56
C LEU A 240 -3.90 -1.76 4.71
N LEU A 241 -3.62 -2.98 5.14
CA LEU A 241 -2.26 -3.48 5.31
C LEU A 241 -1.48 -3.49 3.99
N GLN A 242 -2.09 -3.94 2.89
CA GLN A 242 -1.43 -3.93 1.58
C GLN A 242 -1.15 -2.50 1.09
N ALA A 243 -2.09 -1.57 1.29
CA ALA A 243 -1.90 -0.17 0.92
C ALA A 243 -0.80 0.49 1.75
N ASP A 244 -0.72 0.21 3.05
CA ASP A 244 0.35 0.74 3.93
C ASP A 244 1.72 0.12 3.61
N ASN A 245 1.78 -1.18 3.31
CA ASN A 245 3.01 -1.81 2.83
C ASN A 245 3.50 -1.17 1.53
N LEU A 246 2.58 -0.84 0.60
CA LEU A 246 2.94 -0.14 -0.63
C LEU A 246 3.50 1.26 -0.34
N ARG A 247 2.89 2.02 0.58
CA ARG A 247 3.42 3.34 1.00
C ARG A 247 4.81 3.24 1.60
N GLN A 248 4.99 2.32 2.54
CA GLN A 248 6.28 2.10 3.19
C GLN A 248 7.34 1.74 2.17
N ARG A 249 7.05 0.75 1.31
CA ARG A 249 7.99 0.30 0.28
C ARG A 249 8.34 1.42 -0.71
N THR A 250 7.35 2.23 -1.08
CA THR A 250 7.55 3.39 -1.94
C THR A 250 8.50 4.40 -1.32
N LEU A 251 8.30 4.73 -0.05
CA LEU A 251 9.19 5.64 0.66
C LEU A 251 10.61 5.07 0.75
N GLU A 252 10.77 3.81 1.15
CA GLU A 252 12.07 3.14 1.28
C GLU A 252 12.85 3.13 -0.04
N VAL A 253 12.23 2.64 -1.13
CA VAL A 253 12.90 2.54 -2.44
C VAL A 253 13.24 3.92 -2.98
N MET A 254 12.35 4.89 -2.82
CA MET A 254 12.61 6.26 -3.23
C MET A 254 13.84 6.84 -2.50
N LEU A 255 13.92 6.68 -1.19
CA LEU A 255 15.06 7.18 -0.40
C LEU A 255 16.37 6.39 -0.65
N GLN A 256 16.29 5.15 -1.14
CA GLN A 256 17.45 4.36 -1.59
C GLN A 256 18.00 4.85 -2.92
N ILE A 257 17.14 5.33 -3.82
CA ILE A 257 17.56 5.92 -5.09
C ILE A 257 18.22 7.28 -4.80
N LEU A 258 17.58 8.12 -3.98
CA LEU A 258 18.05 9.49 -3.73
C LEU A 258 19.34 9.54 -2.88
N THR A 259 20.18 10.55 -3.15
CA THR A 259 21.29 10.91 -2.24
C THR A 259 20.76 11.40 -0.90
N THR A 260 21.57 11.40 0.16
CA THR A 260 21.15 11.86 1.50
C THR A 260 20.50 13.24 1.47
N ARG A 261 21.09 14.17 0.72
CA ARG A 261 20.62 15.54 0.63
C ARG A 261 19.33 15.66 -0.18
N GLN A 262 19.17 14.84 -1.22
CA GLN A 262 17.90 14.74 -1.96
C GLN A 262 16.81 14.11 -1.08
N SER A 263 17.12 13.05 -0.34
CA SER A 263 16.21 12.41 0.62
C SER A 263 15.74 13.39 1.69
N ALA A 264 16.65 14.18 2.26
CA ALA A 264 16.33 15.23 3.21
C ALA A 264 15.35 16.27 2.62
N ARG A 265 15.62 16.77 1.41
CA ARG A 265 14.72 17.72 0.73
C ARG A 265 13.38 17.10 0.36
N ALA A 266 13.38 15.84 -0.06
CA ALA A 266 12.17 15.11 -0.42
C ALA A 266 11.25 14.93 0.79
N LEU A 267 11.79 14.47 1.92
CA LEU A 267 11.04 14.32 3.17
C LEU A 267 10.48 15.65 3.68
N LEU A 268 11.25 16.74 3.56
CA LEU A 268 10.78 18.08 3.90
C LEU A 268 9.62 18.50 2.99
N ALA A 269 9.74 18.31 1.68
CA ALA A 269 8.68 18.67 0.72
C ALA A 269 7.39 17.85 0.96
N ILE A 270 7.50 16.56 1.24
CA ILE A 270 6.37 15.69 1.61
C ILE A 270 5.71 16.20 2.91
N SER A 271 6.51 16.50 3.92
CA SER A 271 6.03 16.97 5.22
C SER A 271 5.27 18.29 5.07
N ASP A 272 5.80 19.23 4.29
CA ASP A 272 5.20 20.53 4.06
C ASP A 272 3.89 20.44 3.29
N TYR A 273 3.81 19.52 2.34
CA TYR A 273 2.55 19.24 1.64
C TYR A 273 1.45 18.78 2.59
N PHE A 274 1.72 17.78 3.43
CA PHE A 274 0.70 17.29 4.38
C PHE A 274 0.37 18.32 5.45
N SER A 275 1.37 19.10 5.91
CA SER A 275 1.15 20.21 6.85
C SER A 275 0.21 21.26 6.26
N ARG A 276 0.46 21.73 5.03
CA ARG A 276 -0.40 22.68 4.32
C ARG A 276 -1.81 22.13 4.09
N LEU A 277 -1.94 20.85 3.76
CA LEU A 277 -3.25 20.23 3.59
C LEU A 277 -4.04 20.20 4.90
N ARG A 278 -3.37 19.98 6.04
CA ARG A 278 -4.00 20.05 7.36
C ARG A 278 -4.37 21.47 7.75
N GLU A 279 -3.49 22.44 7.50
CA GLU A 279 -3.76 23.85 7.75
C GLU A 279 -4.96 24.34 6.93
N LEU A 280 -5.06 23.94 5.67
CA LEU A 280 -6.25 24.18 4.85
C LEU A 280 -7.51 23.60 5.51
N GLY A 281 -7.43 22.38 6.04
CA GLY A 281 -8.52 21.72 6.74
C GLY A 281 -8.95 22.39 8.05
N SER A 282 -8.01 22.97 8.81
CA SER A 282 -8.32 23.68 10.05
C SER A 282 -8.92 25.06 9.80
N LEU A 283 -8.56 25.72 8.70
CA LEU A 283 -9.09 27.03 8.31
C LEU A 283 -10.43 26.94 7.58
N TRP A 284 -10.75 25.79 6.96
CA TRP A 284 -11.97 25.60 6.18
C TRP A 284 -13.29 25.95 6.90
N PRO A 285 -13.50 25.58 8.18
CA PRO A 285 -14.73 25.94 8.90
C PRO A 285 -14.92 27.45 9.06
N SER A 286 -13.84 28.22 9.04
CA SER A 286 -13.81 29.67 9.24
C SER A 286 -14.01 30.48 7.96
N ARG A 287 -14.24 29.81 6.81
CA ARG A 287 -14.47 30.50 5.54
C ARG A 287 -15.77 31.33 5.58
N PRO A 288 -15.82 32.50 4.91
CA PRO A 288 -17.06 33.23 4.72
C PRO A 288 -18.13 32.33 4.07
N ARG A 289 -19.34 32.32 4.62
CA ARG A 289 -20.50 31.72 3.97
C ARG A 289 -21.24 32.86 3.27
N GLU A 290 -21.38 32.75 1.95
CA GLU A 290 -22.30 33.60 1.17
C GLU A 290 -23.76 33.29 1.50
#